data_AF-A0A941HTN5-F1
#
_entry.id   AF-A0A941HTN5-F1
#
_cell.length_a   1.000
_cell.length_b   1.000
_cell.length_c   1.000
_cell.angle_alpha   90.00
_cell.angle_beta   90.00
_cell.angle_gamma   90.00
#
_symmetry.space_group_name_H-M   'P 1'
#
loop_
_entity.id
_entity.type
_entity.pdbx_description
1 polymer ?
#
loop_
_entity_poly.entity_id
_entity_poly.type
_entity_poly.pdbx_seq_one_letter_code
_entity_poly.pdbx_strand_id
1 'polypeptide(L)'
;MSKEKINQTIKVVYGIVVTILFLFAADLILGNEGTNDRVGLLLIIVALFISGVYGLYKSLIERNKKGAIIELLIVLLGSIFLINIII
;
A
#
# COMPACT_ATOMS: atom_id res chain seq x y z
N MET A 1 14.02 20.57 11.29
CA MET A 1 14.38 19.58 10.25
C MET A 1 13.85 20.09 8.91
N SER A 2 14.63 20.04 7.82
CA SER A 2 14.17 20.58 6.52
C SER A 2 13.07 19.70 5.91
N LYS A 3 12.14 20.30 5.15
CA LYS A 3 11.06 19.59 4.44
C LYS A 3 11.60 18.46 3.55
N GLU A 4 12.79 18.65 3.00
CA GLU A 4 13.47 17.68 2.14
C GLU A 4 13.94 16.44 2.90
N LYS A 5 14.51 16.62 4.10
CA LYS A 5 14.88 15.49 4.98
C LYS A 5 13.65 14.71 5.42
N ILE A 6 12.55 15.39 5.76
CA ILE A 6 11.29 14.73 6.14
C ILE A 6 10.73 13.90 4.98
N ASN A 7 10.74 14.45 3.76
CA ASN A 7 10.28 13.72 2.57
C ASN A 7 11.13 12.48 2.26
N GLN A 8 12.46 12.56 2.44
CA GLN A 8 13.35 11.40 2.30
C GLN A 8 13.09 10.34 3.36
N THR A 9 12.90 10.73 4.63
CA THR A 9 12.57 9.79 5.70
C THR A 9 11.25 9.08 5.42
N ILE A 10 10.21 9.81 5.00
CA ILE A 10 8.90 9.21 4.66
C ILE A 10 9.05 8.20 3.52
N LYS A 11 9.83 8.53 2.47
CA LYS A 11 10.10 7.61 1.35
C LYS A 11 10.75 6.30 1.80
N VAL A 12 11.76 6.39 2.67
CA VAL A 12 12.50 5.22 3.16
C VAL A 12 11.60 4.36 4.03
N VAL A 13 10.88 4.97 4.98
CA VAL A 13 9.96 4.25 5.88
C VAL A 13 8.85 3.58 5.09
N TYR A 14 8.25 4.29 4.13
CA TYR A 14 7.25 3.73 3.22
C TYR A 14 7.78 2.49 2.47
N GLY A 15 8.96 2.59 1.88
CA GLY A 15 9.56 1.47 1.15
C GLY A 15 9.77 0.24 2.04
N ILE A 16 10.32 0.44 3.25
CA ILE A 16 10.54 -0.65 4.21
C ILE A 16 9.22 -1.31 4.60
N VAL A 17 8.20 -0.53 4.96
CA VAL A 17 6.89 -1.05 5.37
C VAL A 17 6.26 -1.89 4.27
N VAL A 18 6.24 -1.38 3.03
CA VAL A 18 5.66 -2.10 1.89
C VAL A 18 6.43 -3.40 1.61
N THR A 19 7.77 -3.38 1.63
CA THR A 19 8.59 -4.58 1.44
C THR A 19 8.32 -5.63 2.53
N ILE A 20 8.24 -5.23 3.79
CA ILE A 20 7.95 -6.14 4.90
C ILE A 20 6.58 -6.79 4.70
N LEU A 21 5.54 -6.02 4.35
CA LEU A 21 4.20 -6.55 4.11
C LEU A 21 4.17 -7.59 2.98
N PHE A 22 4.91 -7.36 1.89
CA PHE A 22 5.01 -8.33 0.79
C PHE A 22 5.75 -9.61 1.20
N LEU A 23 6.80 -9.51 2.01
CA LEU A 23 7.51 -10.69 2.51
C LEU A 23 6.63 -11.54 3.42
N PHE A 24 5.89 -10.91 4.34
CA PHE A 24 4.92 -11.62 5.18
C PHE A 24 3.79 -12.24 4.36
N ALA A 25 3.29 -11.53 3.33
CA ALA A 25 2.29 -12.08 2.44
C ALA A 25 2.80 -13.32 1.70
N ALA A 26 4.03 -13.27 1.18
CA ALA A 26 4.65 -14.38 0.47
C ALA A 26 4.83 -15.60 1.39
N ASP A 27 5.28 -15.38 2.63
CA ASP A 27 5.43 -16.43 3.63
C ASP A 27 4.09 -17.11 3.96
N LEU A 28 3.02 -16.33 4.13
CA LEU A 28 1.69 -16.86 4.44
C LEU A 28 1.01 -17.56 3.26
N ILE A 29 1.31 -17.18 2.01
CA ILE A 29 0.74 -17.80 0.79
C ILE A 29 1.52 -19.04 0.37
N LEU A 30 2.85 -19.00 0.48
CA LEU A 30 3.74 -20.08 0.04
C LEU A 30 4.07 -21.06 1.18
N GLY A 31 3.74 -20.70 2.43
CA GLY A 31 3.90 -21.53 3.60
C GLY A 31 3.03 -22.79 3.52
N ASN A 32 3.55 -23.90 4.07
CA ASN A 32 2.91 -25.21 4.03
C ASN A 32 1.65 -25.31 4.95
N GLU A 33 1.27 -24.20 5.59
CA GLU A 33 0.07 -24.06 6.40
C GLU A 33 -1.06 -23.50 5.52
N GLY A 34 -1.64 -24.32 4.66
CA GLY A 34 -2.67 -23.95 3.65
C GLY A 34 -4.01 -23.41 4.18
N THR A 35 -4.01 -22.83 5.38
CA THR A 35 -5.14 -22.13 6.01
C THR A 35 -4.98 -20.60 6.01
N ASN A 36 -3.78 -20.07 5.74
CA ASN A 36 -3.49 -18.62 5.86
C ASN A 36 -3.45 -17.83 4.54
N ASP A 37 -3.81 -18.44 3.40
CA ASP A 37 -3.84 -17.77 2.09
C ASP A 37 -4.69 -16.49 2.09
N ARG A 38 -5.79 -16.46 2.85
CA ARG A 38 -6.65 -15.27 2.98
C ARG A 38 -5.94 -14.11 3.68
N VAL A 39 -5.14 -14.41 4.70
CA VAL A 39 -4.35 -13.41 5.44
C VAL A 39 -3.20 -12.90 4.56
N GLY A 40 -2.54 -13.79 3.83
CA GLY A 40 -1.52 -13.40 2.86
C GLY A 40 -2.08 -12.51 1.74
N LEU A 41 -3.23 -12.84 1.15
CA LEU A 41 -3.92 -12.00 0.17
C LEU A 41 -4.33 -10.64 0.77
N LEU A 42 -4.80 -10.62 2.01
CA LEU A 42 -5.11 -9.38 2.72
C LEU A 42 -3.88 -8.49 2.86
N LEU A 43 -2.71 -9.05 3.21
CA LEU A 43 -1.46 -8.29 3.31
C LEU A 43 -1.04 -7.71 1.96
N ILE A 44 -1.25 -8.42 0.84
CA ILE A 44 -1.02 -7.88 -0.51
C ILE A 44 -1.95 -6.69 -0.77
N ILE A 45 -3.24 -6.83 -0.49
CA ILE A 45 -4.23 -5.76 -0.70
C ILE A 45 -3.88 -4.53 0.15
N VAL A 46 -3.50 -4.73 1.42
CA VAL A 46 -3.07 -3.66 2.32
C VAL A 46 -1.80 -2.97 1.79
N ALA A 47 -0.80 -3.73 1.31
CA ALA A 47 0.42 -3.16 0.76
C ALA A 47 0.14 -2.32 -0.51
N LEU A 48 -0.71 -2.82 -1.41
CA LEU A 48 -1.13 -2.10 -2.60
C LEU A 48 -1.95 -0.86 -2.26
N PHE A 49 -2.81 -0.93 -1.25
CA PHE A 49 -3.59 0.20 -0.76
C PHE A 49 -2.67 1.30 -0.20
N ILE A 50 -1.72 0.95 0.67
CA ILE A 50 -0.72 1.88 1.21
C ILE A 50 0.09 2.52 0.06
N SER A 51 0.44 1.73 -0.97
CA SER A 51 1.11 2.23 -2.16
C SER A 51 0.29 3.26 -2.94
N GLY A 52 -1.00 2.98 -3.16
CA GLY A 52 -1.91 3.92 -3.83
C GLY A 52 -2.14 5.20 -3.02
N VAL A 53 -2.24 5.11 -1.69
CA VAL A 53 -2.36 6.30 -0.82
C VAL A 53 -1.10 7.17 -0.90
N TYR A 54 0.07 6.55 -0.86
CA TYR A 54 1.34 7.27 -0.96
C TYR A 54 1.52 7.94 -2.32
N GLY A 55 1.20 7.24 -3.42
CA GLY A 55 1.29 7.85 -4.74
C GLY A 55 0.24 8.95 -4.95
N LEU A 56 -0.98 8.81 -4.39
CA LEU A 56 -1.98 9.88 -4.38
C LEU A 56 -1.45 11.12 -3.66
N TYR A 57 -0.87 10.94 -2.47
CA TYR A 57 -0.20 12.01 -1.72
C TYR A 57 0.89 12.69 -2.56
N LYS A 58 1.76 11.91 -3.20
CA LYS A 58 2.82 12.43 -4.06
C LYS A 58 2.26 13.21 -5.26
N SER A 59 1.26 12.65 -5.96
CA SER A 59 0.61 13.26 -7.11
C SER A 59 -0.08 14.59 -6.75
N LEU A 60 -0.65 14.71 -5.55
CA LEU A 60 -1.23 15.96 -5.05
C LEU A 60 -0.15 17.01 -4.78
N ILE A 61 0.97 16.62 -4.17
CA ILE A 61 2.11 17.53 -3.92
C ILE A 61 2.72 18.02 -5.23
N GLU A 62 2.91 17.12 -6.20
CA GLU A 62 3.51 17.43 -7.50
C GLU A 62 2.51 18.10 -8.46
N ARG A 63 1.26 18.35 -8.02
CA ARG A 63 0.16 18.91 -8.82
C ARG A 63 -0.11 18.14 -10.13
N ASN A 64 0.21 16.85 -10.16
CA ASN A 64 -0.04 15.96 -11.29
C ASN A 64 -1.50 15.51 -11.30
N LYS A 65 -2.36 16.31 -11.94
CA LYS A 65 -3.82 16.06 -11.98
C LYS A 65 -4.20 14.70 -12.58
N LYS A 66 -3.51 14.25 -13.64
CA LYS A 66 -3.81 12.96 -14.29
C LYS A 66 -3.41 11.79 -13.40
N GLY A 67 -2.23 11.86 -12.79
CA GLY A 67 -1.77 10.86 -11.82
C GLY A 67 -2.72 10.77 -10.64
N ALA A 68 -3.07 11.91 -10.04
CA ALA A 68 -3.96 11.97 -8.87
C ALA A 68 -5.32 11.29 -9.11
N ILE A 69 -5.91 11.39 -10.31
CA ILE A 69 -7.19 10.73 -10.63
C ILE A 69 -7.05 9.21 -10.65
N ILE A 70 -5.99 8.70 -11.29
CA ILE A 70 -5.73 7.24 -11.36
C ILE A 70 -5.46 6.70 -9.95
N GLU A 71 -4.63 7.40 -9.20
CA GLU A 71 -4.26 7.03 -7.83
C GLU A 71 -5.49 7.06 -6.90
N LEU A 72 -6.37 8.04 -7.07
CA LEU A 72 -7.64 8.12 -6.33
C LEU A 72 -8.56 6.93 -6.63
N LEU A 73 -8.66 6.53 -7.90
CA LEU A 73 -9.41 5.33 -8.30
C LEU A 73 -8.85 4.07 -7.64
N ILE A 74 -7.52 3.91 -7.60
CA ILE A 74 -6.86 2.78 -6.93
C ILE A 74 -7.16 2.77 -5.44
N VAL A 75 -7.08 3.93 -4.77
CA VAL A 75 -7.39 4.06 -3.34
C VAL A 75 -8.86 3.73 -3.06
N LEU A 76 -9.78 4.20 -3.90
CA LEU A 76 -11.22 3.90 -3.75
C LEU A 76 -11.50 2.40 -3.91
N LEU A 77 -10.95 1.77 -4.95
CA LEU A 77 -11.10 0.33 -5.19
C LEU A 77 -10.50 -0.47 -4.03
N GLY A 78 -9.29 -0.13 -3.59
CA GLY A 78 -8.65 -0.78 -2.44
C GLY A 78 -9.46 -0.64 -1.16
N SER A 79 -10.06 0.53 -0.92
CA SER A 79 -10.95 0.76 0.23
C SER A 79 -12.19 -0.14 0.19
N ILE A 80 -12.83 -0.27 -0.97
CA ILE A 80 -14.01 -1.14 -1.15
C ILE A 80 -13.63 -2.59 -0.88
N PHE A 81 -12.50 -3.06 -1.43
CA PHE A 81 -12.02 -4.43 -1.20
C PHE A 81 -11.71 -4.68 0.27
N LEU A 82 -11.04 -3.76 0.95
CA LEU A 82 -10.72 -3.89 2.38
C LEU A 82 -11.99 -3.97 3.23
N ILE A 83 -12.98 -3.13 2.96
CA ILE A 83 -14.26 -3.14 3.68
C ILE A 83 -14.99 -4.48 3.52
N ASN A 84 -15.03 -5.03 2.30
CA ASN A 84 -15.69 -6.31 2.02
C ASN A 84 -14.96 -7.54 2.62
N ILE A 85 -13.68 -7.41 2.97
CA ILE A 85 -12.92 -8.50 3.62
C ILE A 85 -13.08 -8.45 5.15
N ILE A 86 -13.30 -7.25 5.70
CA ILE A 86 -13.42 -7.03 7.15
C ILE A 86 -14.85 -7.24 7.65
N ILE A 87 -15.87 -6.89 6.85
CA ILE A 87 -17.31 -7.06 7.15
C ILE A 87 -17.77 -8.45 6.70
#